data_AF-A0A964YJ39-F1
#
_entry.id   AF-A0A964YJ39-F1
#
_cell.length_a   1.000
_cell.length_b   1.000
_cell.length_c   1.000
_cell.angle_alpha   90.00
_cell.angle_beta   90.00
_cell.angle_gamma   90.00
#
_symmetry.space_group_name_H-M   'P 1'
#
loop_
_entity.id
_entity.type
_entity.pdbx_description
1 polymer ?
#
loop_
_entity_poly.entity_id
_entity_poly.type
_entity_poly.pdbx_seq_one_letter_code
_entity_poly.pdbx_strand_id
1 'polypeptide(L)'
;ADKVFELAADPKEKMKLPVAKPTVPFLDFSSVENALAQLKKTTDALKNAVSKADKLDAATLSRLNQILYQAEQKLLDEKGLPRRPWYRHQIYAPGYYTGYGVKTLPGLREGIEENNWTETKERIEVLSKTLLKFDSVLQEGLSILQK
;
A
#
# COMPACT_ATOMS: atom_id res chain seq x y z
N ALA A 1 48.03 2.20 -11.60
CA ALA A 1 46.91 2.61 -10.72
C ALA A 1 47.34 2.31 -9.31
N ASP A 2 47.63 3.36 -8.54
CA ASP A 2 48.28 3.27 -7.24
C ASP A 2 47.39 2.55 -6.23
N LYS A 3 48.01 1.64 -5.45
CA LYS A 3 47.39 0.77 -4.46
C LYS A 3 46.94 1.50 -3.19
N VAL A 4 46.37 2.71 -3.35
CA VAL A 4 46.04 3.63 -2.26
C VAL A 4 45.09 2.99 -1.24
N PHE A 5 44.14 2.18 -1.69
CA PHE A 5 43.21 1.47 -0.80
C PHE A 5 43.86 0.35 0.02
N GLU A 6 44.92 -0.29 -0.49
CA GLU A 6 45.68 -1.30 0.27
C GLU A 6 46.59 -0.62 1.30
N LEU A 7 47.17 0.53 0.95
CA LEU A 7 48.07 1.29 1.82
C LEU A 7 47.33 1.99 2.97
N ALA A 8 46.07 2.37 2.77
CA ALA A 8 45.22 3.00 3.78
C ALA A 8 44.40 2.00 4.63
N ALA A 9 44.45 0.70 4.30
CA ALA A 9 43.73 -0.32 5.06
C ALA A 9 44.44 -0.59 6.40
N ASP A 10 43.69 -0.59 7.51
CA ASP A 10 44.24 -0.94 8.82
C ASP A 10 44.68 -2.42 8.84
N PRO A 11 45.96 -2.74 9.07
CA PRO A 11 46.46 -4.11 9.11
C PRO A 11 45.81 -4.98 10.21
N LYS A 12 45.21 -4.36 11.23
CA LYS A 12 44.49 -5.03 12.31
C LYS A 12 43.04 -5.37 11.93
N GLU A 13 42.48 -4.68 10.93
CA GLU A 13 41.15 -4.97 10.41
C GLU A 13 41.25 -5.85 9.16
N LYS A 14 41.02 -7.16 9.33
CA LYS A 14 40.87 -8.06 8.19
C LYS A 14 39.60 -7.67 7.42
N MET A 15 39.77 -7.15 6.21
CA MET A 15 38.69 -7.01 5.22
C MET A 15 37.95 -8.35 5.08
N LYS A 16 36.80 -8.48 5.73
CA LYS A 16 35.94 -9.66 5.58
C LYS A 16 35.22 -9.54 4.25
N LEU A 17 35.30 -10.58 3.42
CA LEU A 17 34.51 -10.67 2.20
C LEU A 17 33.03 -10.49 2.56
N PRO A 18 32.25 -9.74 1.75
CA PRO A 18 30.82 -9.62 1.97
C PRO A 18 30.19 -11.01 1.92
N VAL A 19 29.49 -11.37 3.00
CA VAL A 19 28.75 -12.63 3.06
C VAL A 19 27.56 -12.54 2.10
N ALA A 20 27.33 -13.59 1.31
CA ALA A 20 26.18 -13.66 0.44
C ALA A 20 24.88 -13.50 1.25
N LYS A 21 23.96 -12.64 0.77
CA LYS A 21 22.66 -12.48 1.40
C LYS A 21 21.84 -13.77 1.29
N PRO A 22 20.98 -14.08 2.28
CA PRO A 22 20.06 -15.21 2.17
C PRO A 22 19.14 -15.03 0.96
N THR A 23 18.68 -16.16 0.41
CA THR A 23 17.75 -16.15 -0.71
C THR A 23 16.42 -15.53 -0.29
N VAL A 24 15.83 -14.77 -1.22
CA VAL A 24 14.49 -14.20 -1.02
C VAL A 24 13.47 -15.35 -1.08
N PRO A 25 12.62 -15.52 -0.06
CA PRO A 25 11.59 -16.55 -0.09
C PRO A 25 10.49 -16.19 -1.10
N PHE A 26 9.69 -17.17 -1.48
CA PHE A 26 8.49 -16.92 -2.25
C PHE A 26 7.50 -16.03 -1.45
N LEU A 27 6.98 -15.01 -2.12
CA LEU A 27 5.97 -14.08 -1.62
C LEU A 27 4.75 -14.19 -2.53
N ASP A 28 3.61 -14.53 -1.95
CA ASP A 28 2.34 -14.66 -2.68
C ASP A 28 1.61 -13.32 -2.68
N PHE A 29 1.41 -12.73 -3.86
CA PHE A 29 0.68 -11.47 -4.04
C PHE A 29 -0.73 -11.66 -4.61
N SER A 30 -1.18 -12.89 -4.80
CA SER A 30 -2.45 -13.19 -5.46
C SER A 30 -3.64 -12.53 -4.77
N SER A 31 -3.65 -12.43 -3.44
CA SER A 31 -4.71 -11.75 -2.68
C SER A 31 -4.79 -10.25 -2.97
N VAL A 32 -3.65 -9.59 -3.23
CA VAL A 32 -3.60 -8.17 -3.61
C VAL A 32 -3.98 -8.00 -5.08
N GLU A 33 -3.47 -8.86 -5.96
CA GLU A 33 -3.79 -8.83 -7.40
C GLU A 33 -5.29 -9.03 -7.65
N ASN A 34 -5.91 -9.98 -6.95
CA ASN A 34 -7.36 -10.21 -7.02
C ASN A 34 -8.16 -9.01 -6.53
N ALA A 35 -7.74 -8.39 -5.41
CA ALA A 35 -8.39 -7.18 -4.89
C ALA A 35 -8.27 -6.01 -5.87
N LEU A 36 -7.12 -5.84 -6.52
CA LEU A 36 -6.90 -4.81 -7.55
C LEU A 36 -7.75 -5.07 -8.80
N ALA A 37 -7.86 -6.32 -9.25
CA ALA A 37 -8.71 -6.68 -10.38
C ALA A 37 -10.19 -6.37 -10.11
N GLN A 38 -10.66 -6.68 -8.90
CA GLN A 38 -12.01 -6.34 -8.46
C GLN A 38 -12.22 -4.82 -8.39
N LEU A 39 -11.30 -4.09 -7.75
CA LEU A 39 -11.34 -2.64 -7.64
C LEU A 39 -11.35 -1.97 -9.02
N LYS A 40 -10.56 -2.49 -9.97
CA LYS A 40 -10.56 -2.01 -11.35
C LYS A 40 -11.93 -2.17 -12.00
N LYS A 41 -12.57 -3.33 -11.84
CA LYS A 41 -13.91 -3.57 -12.37
C LYS A 41 -14.94 -2.58 -11.80
N THR A 42 -14.91 -2.35 -10.48
CA THR A 42 -15.82 -1.40 -9.82
C THR A 42 -15.58 0.03 -10.27
N THR A 43 -14.31 0.46 -10.34
CA THR A 43 -13.96 1.83 -10.75
C THR A 43 -14.29 2.09 -12.23
N ASP A 44 -14.09 1.13 -13.11
CA ASP A 44 -14.53 1.22 -14.52
C ASP A 44 -16.07 1.35 -14.61
N ALA A 45 -16.81 0.58 -13.82
CA ALA A 45 -18.27 0.67 -13.78
C ALA A 45 -18.76 2.01 -13.21
N LEU A 46 -18.13 2.51 -12.14
CA LEU A 46 -18.40 3.83 -11.57
C LEU A 46 -18.13 4.95 -12.57
N LYS A 47 -16.99 4.91 -13.26
CA LYS A 47 -16.64 5.88 -14.30
C LYS A 47 -17.73 5.98 -15.38
N ASN A 48 -18.31 4.85 -15.77
CA ASN A 48 -19.38 4.82 -16.76
C ASN A 48 -20.73 5.31 -16.20
N ALA A 49 -20.98 5.08 -14.90
CA ALA A 49 -22.25 5.41 -14.26
C ALA A 49 -22.31 6.84 -13.68
N VAL A 50 -21.17 7.50 -13.45
CA VAL A 50 -21.10 8.79 -12.72
C VAL A 50 -21.90 9.90 -13.40
N SER A 51 -22.04 9.87 -14.72
CA SER A 51 -22.87 10.84 -15.48
C SER A 51 -24.35 10.80 -15.12
N LYS A 52 -24.83 9.72 -14.49
CA LYS A 52 -26.21 9.62 -13.99
C LYS A 52 -26.42 10.44 -12.72
N ALA A 53 -25.36 10.84 -12.02
CA ALA A 53 -25.45 11.61 -10.78
C ALA A 53 -26.22 12.94 -10.98
N ASP A 54 -26.10 13.56 -12.16
CA ASP A 54 -26.77 14.82 -12.50
C ASP A 54 -28.31 14.71 -12.55
N LYS A 55 -28.83 13.48 -12.66
CA LYS A 55 -30.27 13.19 -12.74
C LYS A 55 -30.86 12.73 -11.40
N LEU A 56 -30.03 12.58 -10.36
CA LEU A 56 -30.47 12.15 -9.05
C LEU A 56 -31.21 13.28 -8.34
N ASP A 57 -32.20 12.93 -7.53
CA ASP A 57 -32.78 13.88 -6.59
C ASP A 57 -31.76 14.27 -5.51
N ALA A 58 -31.99 15.41 -4.85
CA ALA A 58 -31.05 15.97 -3.89
C ALA A 58 -30.74 15.04 -2.71
N ALA A 59 -31.70 14.24 -2.25
CA ALA A 59 -31.49 13.32 -1.13
C ALA A 59 -30.61 12.14 -1.55
N THR A 60 -30.86 11.56 -2.73
CA THR A 60 -30.05 10.47 -3.27
C THR A 60 -28.62 10.92 -3.61
N LEU A 61 -28.46 12.12 -4.18
CA LEU A 61 -27.14 12.70 -4.46
C LEU A 61 -26.35 12.97 -3.16
N SER A 62 -27.01 13.52 -2.14
CA SER A 62 -26.40 13.73 -0.82
C SER A 62 -25.88 12.42 -0.22
N ARG A 63 -26.69 11.35 -0.31
CA ARG A 63 -26.28 10.02 0.14
C ARG A 63 -25.07 9.48 -0.64
N LEU A 64 -25.06 9.62 -1.96
CA LEU A 64 -23.91 9.22 -2.80
C LEU A 64 -22.63 9.97 -2.39
N ASN A 65 -22.72 11.29 -2.21
CA ASN A 65 -21.60 12.12 -1.78
C ASN A 65 -21.06 11.69 -0.41
N GLN A 66 -21.94 11.36 0.54
CA GLN A 66 -21.53 10.89 1.85
C GLN A 66 -20.76 9.56 1.79
N ILE A 67 -21.19 8.63 0.93
CA ILE A 67 -20.50 7.34 0.71
C ILE A 67 -19.12 7.59 0.09
N LEU A 68 -19.04 8.38 -0.98
CA LEU A 68 -17.77 8.63 -1.68
C LEU A 68 -16.77 9.40 -0.81
N TYR A 69 -17.24 10.35 0.01
CA TYR A 69 -16.42 11.06 0.99
C TYR A 69 -15.71 10.12 1.97
N GLN A 70 -16.37 9.02 2.36
CA GLN A 70 -15.82 8.05 3.31
C GLN A 70 -14.89 7.01 2.66
N ALA A 71 -14.77 6.98 1.33
CA ALA A 71 -14.00 5.96 0.62
C ALA A 71 -12.52 6.00 1.03
N GLU A 72 -11.86 7.16 0.96
CA GLU A 72 -10.43 7.32 1.31
C GLU A 72 -10.13 6.85 2.75
N GLN A 73 -11.05 7.06 3.68
CA GLN A 73 -10.89 6.64 5.08
C GLN A 73 -10.78 5.12 5.23
N LYS A 74 -11.28 4.34 4.26
CA LYS A 74 -11.12 2.87 4.25
C LYS A 74 -9.69 2.43 3.92
N LEU A 75 -8.85 3.33 3.42
CA LEU A 75 -7.42 3.08 3.21
C LEU A 75 -6.60 3.15 4.50
N LEU A 76 -7.23 3.46 5.63
CA LEU A 76 -6.63 3.46 6.96
C LEU A 76 -6.73 2.07 7.61
N ASP A 77 -5.66 1.64 8.26
CA ASP A 77 -5.65 0.51 9.18
C ASP A 77 -5.53 1.01 10.63
N GLU A 78 -6.35 0.48 11.53
CA GLU A 78 -6.40 0.91 12.93
C GLU A 78 -5.13 0.59 13.71
N LYS A 79 -4.42 -0.49 13.36
CA LYS A 79 -3.13 -0.84 13.96
C LYS A 79 -2.00 0.05 13.44
N GLY A 80 -2.22 0.68 12.29
CA GLY A 80 -1.26 1.52 11.60
C GLY A 80 -0.06 0.76 11.02
N LEU A 81 0.99 1.50 10.70
CA LEU A 81 2.22 0.95 10.13
C LEU A 81 3.15 0.38 11.23
N PRO A 82 3.96 -0.65 10.89
CA PRO A 82 4.97 -1.18 11.81
C PRO A 82 5.84 -0.06 12.39
N ARG A 83 6.15 -0.14 13.69
CA ARG A 83 7.02 0.82 14.42
C ARG A 83 6.45 2.25 14.53
N ARG A 84 5.37 2.58 13.81
CA ARG A 84 4.76 3.91 13.75
C ARG A 84 3.23 3.85 13.61
N PRO A 85 2.52 3.39 14.66
CA PRO A 85 1.07 3.13 14.62
C PRO A 85 0.21 4.37 14.38
N TRP A 86 0.79 5.57 14.52
CA TRP A 86 0.13 6.84 14.25
C TRP A 86 -0.01 7.12 12.74
N TYR A 87 0.86 6.57 11.89
CA TYR A 87 0.65 6.55 10.45
C TYR A 87 -0.23 5.36 10.10
N ARG A 88 -1.45 5.64 9.63
CA ARG A 88 -2.48 4.61 9.39
C ARG A 88 -2.76 4.33 7.92
N HIS A 89 -2.35 5.22 7.03
CA HIS A 89 -2.65 5.12 5.62
C HIS A 89 -1.79 4.03 4.94
N GLN A 90 -2.43 3.07 4.28
CA GLN A 90 -1.72 1.90 3.72
C GLN A 90 -1.16 2.14 2.30
N ILE A 91 -1.63 3.18 1.60
CA ILE A 91 -1.15 3.50 0.23
C ILE A 91 0.07 4.42 0.22
N TYR A 92 0.14 5.39 1.14
CA TYR A 92 1.25 6.34 1.23
C TYR A 92 1.47 6.77 2.67
N ALA A 93 2.72 6.97 3.05
CA ALA A 93 3.13 7.63 4.29
C ALA A 93 4.54 8.19 4.10
N PRO A 94 5.02 9.12 4.94
CA PRO A 94 6.44 9.44 5.03
C PRO A 94 7.26 8.16 5.20
N GLY A 95 8.43 8.03 4.59
CA GLY A 95 9.22 6.82 4.70
C GLY A 95 9.91 6.73 6.06
N TYR A 96 9.93 5.54 6.64
CA TYR A 96 10.50 5.35 7.98
C TYR A 96 12.00 5.67 8.02
N TYR A 97 12.77 5.22 7.02
CA TYR A 97 14.23 5.45 6.92
C TYR A 97 14.62 6.59 5.98
N THR A 98 13.69 7.13 5.20
CA THR A 98 13.95 8.21 4.22
C THR A 98 13.49 9.58 4.73
N GLY A 99 13.04 9.67 5.98
CA GLY A 99 12.57 10.90 6.59
C GLY A 99 11.41 11.54 5.81
N TYR A 100 11.64 12.72 5.24
CA TYR A 100 10.63 13.49 4.49
C TYR A 100 10.22 12.87 3.15
N GLY A 101 10.96 11.89 2.63
CA GLY A 101 10.60 11.22 1.37
C GLY A 101 9.33 10.37 1.54
N VAL A 102 8.27 10.68 0.78
CA VAL A 102 7.03 9.87 0.76
C VAL A 102 7.32 8.48 0.21
N LYS A 103 6.74 7.48 0.86
CA LYS A 103 6.82 6.08 0.45
C LYS A 103 5.44 5.54 0.11
N THR A 104 5.34 4.94 -1.07
CA THR A 104 4.16 4.21 -1.53
C THR A 104 4.13 2.80 -0.95
N LEU A 105 2.95 2.27 -0.63
CA LEU A 105 2.77 0.96 0.00
C LEU A 105 3.78 0.72 1.16
N PRO A 106 3.89 1.66 2.11
CA PRO A 106 5.02 1.73 3.04
C PRO A 106 5.20 0.44 3.83
N GLY A 107 4.12 -0.13 4.39
CA GLY A 107 4.21 -1.37 5.16
C GLY A 107 4.78 -2.55 4.37
N LEU A 108 4.45 -2.66 3.09
CA LEU A 108 4.94 -3.72 2.23
C LEU A 108 6.40 -3.49 1.80
N ARG A 109 6.69 -2.30 1.27
CA ARG A 109 8.03 -1.98 0.75
C ARG A 109 9.08 -1.92 1.87
N GLU A 110 8.73 -1.41 3.04
CA GLU A 110 9.63 -1.39 4.20
C GLU A 110 9.99 -2.80 4.66
N GLY A 111 9.01 -3.71 4.74
CA GLY A 111 9.28 -5.12 5.07
C GLY A 111 10.22 -5.80 4.09
N ILE A 112 10.06 -5.56 2.79
CA ILE A 112 10.94 -6.11 1.74
C ILE A 112 12.35 -5.53 1.84
N GLU A 113 12.48 -4.22 2.01
CA GLU A 113 13.78 -3.55 2.11
C GLU A 113 14.57 -4.01 3.34
N GLU A 114 13.88 -4.27 4.45
CA GLU A 114 14.47 -4.83 5.67
C GLU A 114 14.74 -6.34 5.58
N ASN A 115 14.32 -7.02 4.50
CA ASN A 115 14.28 -8.49 4.38
C ASN A 115 13.47 -9.16 5.51
N ASN A 116 12.51 -8.43 6.08
CA ASN A 116 11.59 -8.95 7.08
C ASN A 116 10.41 -9.62 6.38
N TRP A 117 10.61 -10.87 5.98
CA TRP A 117 9.64 -11.62 5.18
C TRP A 117 8.37 -11.97 5.95
N THR A 118 8.44 -12.12 7.27
CA THR A 118 7.26 -12.32 8.13
C THR A 118 6.38 -11.08 8.11
N GLU A 119 6.97 -9.90 8.33
CA GLU A 119 6.24 -8.63 8.23
C GLU A 119 5.72 -8.40 6.81
N THR A 120 6.51 -8.71 5.79
CA THR A 120 6.09 -8.60 4.39
C THR A 120 4.81 -9.39 4.12
N LYS A 121 4.76 -10.66 4.54
CA LYS A 121 3.56 -11.52 4.38
C LYS A 121 2.35 -10.97 5.13
N GLU A 122 2.53 -10.50 6.36
CA GLU A 122 1.45 -9.85 7.12
C GLU A 122 0.93 -8.60 6.38
N ARG A 123 1.84 -7.79 5.82
CA ARG A 123 1.48 -6.54 5.16
C ARG A 123 0.83 -6.74 3.78
N ILE A 124 1.11 -7.84 3.09
CA ILE A 124 0.35 -8.27 1.91
C ILE A 124 -1.13 -8.48 2.28
N GLU A 125 -1.40 -9.22 3.36
CA GLU A 125 -2.76 -9.50 3.81
C GLU A 125 -3.50 -8.24 4.29
N VAL A 126 -2.81 -7.35 5.00
CA VAL A 126 -3.37 -6.05 5.41
C VAL A 126 -3.72 -5.23 4.17
N LEU A 127 -2.82 -5.13 3.19
CA LEU A 127 -3.06 -4.36 1.97
C LEU A 127 -4.25 -4.91 1.17
N SER A 128 -4.33 -6.23 0.98
CA SER A 128 -5.46 -6.87 0.30
C SER A 128 -6.79 -6.51 0.99
N LYS A 129 -6.87 -6.67 2.32
CA LYS A 129 -8.09 -6.31 3.09
C LYS A 129 -8.43 -4.83 2.98
N THR A 130 -7.43 -3.96 3.01
CA THR A 130 -7.63 -2.51 2.85
C THR A 130 -8.21 -2.17 1.48
N LEU A 131 -7.70 -2.76 0.40
CA LEU A 131 -8.23 -2.57 -0.94
C LEU A 131 -9.66 -3.09 -1.08
N LEU A 132 -9.99 -4.23 -0.48
CA LEU A 132 -11.35 -4.77 -0.47
C LEU A 132 -12.34 -3.89 0.31
N LYS A 133 -11.92 -3.31 1.46
CA LYS A 133 -12.74 -2.35 2.22
C LYS A 133 -12.99 -1.06 1.44
N PHE A 134 -11.98 -0.59 0.70
CA PHE A 134 -12.13 0.57 -0.18
C PHE A 134 -13.11 0.26 -1.32
N ASP A 135 -12.93 -0.88 -1.99
CA ASP A 135 -13.80 -1.33 -3.06
C ASP A 135 -15.25 -1.52 -2.60
N SER A 136 -15.50 -2.03 -1.39
CA SER A 136 -16.87 -2.21 -0.89
C SER A 136 -17.65 -0.90 -0.79
N VAL A 137 -16.98 0.20 -0.42
CA VAL A 137 -17.61 1.54 -0.38
C VAL A 137 -17.91 2.04 -1.79
N LEU A 138 -17.00 1.78 -2.73
CA LEU A 138 -17.23 2.14 -4.13
C LEU A 138 -18.38 1.34 -4.75
N GLN A 139 -18.51 0.05 -4.42
CA GLN A 139 -19.65 -0.77 -4.83
C GLN A 139 -20.97 -0.24 -4.27
N GLU A 140 -20.99 0.24 -3.02
CA GLU A 140 -22.17 0.87 -2.43
C GLU A 140 -22.57 2.12 -3.23
N GLY A 141 -21.61 3.00 -3.54
CA GLY A 141 -21.84 4.18 -4.37
C GLY A 141 -22.34 3.81 -5.78
N LEU A 142 -21.76 2.78 -6.39
CA LEU A 142 -22.18 2.28 -7.69
C LEU A 142 -23.63 1.79 -7.68
N SER A 143 -24.06 1.13 -6.61
CA SER A 143 -25.43 0.63 -6.47
C SER A 143 -26.47 1.75 -6.46
N ILE A 144 -26.11 2.97 -6.01
CA ILE A 144 -26.98 4.15 -6.08
C ILE A 144 -27.15 4.62 -7.52
N LEU A 145 -26.08 4.62 -8.31
CA LEU A 145 -26.08 5.06 -9.70
C LEU A 145 -26.70 4.05 -10.68
N GLN A 146 -26.92 2.82 -10.24
CA GLN A 146 -27.53 1.75 -11.04
C GLN A 146 -29.03 1.58 -10.80
N LYS A 147 -29.58 2.22 -9.77
CA LYS A 147 -31.03 2.35 -9.57
C LYS A 147 -31.61 3.35 -10.56
#